data_AF-A0A8F2F046-F1
#
_entry.id   AF-A0A8F2F046-F1
#
_cell.length_a   1.000
_cell.length_b   1.000
_cell.length_c   1.000
_cell.angle_alpha   90.00
_cell.angle_beta   90.00
_cell.angle_gamma   90.00
#
_symmetry.space_group_name_H-M   'P 1'
#
loop_
_entity.id
_entity.type
_entity.pdbx_description
1 polymer ?
#
loop_
_entity_poly.entity_id
_entity_poly.type
_entity_poly.pdbx_seq_one_letter_code
_entity_poly.pdbx_strand_id
1 'polypeptide(L)'
;MKLEKDYPTPPDDPGEALTKALWFYSCGRETPHTGSHGDSAQAYSFDDDDNLIYAAFLDQYGVDLSDIPYLHWWKFQAMFENLRPDHKFCQVMHYRTAKIDRKWPKAQRDFYTDMKKRYAIRGAEKKKITLAERDKQWKDYIKQRLGGE
;
A
#
# COMPACT_ATOMS: atom_id res chain seq x y z
N MET A 1 -7.31 -12.26 11.70
CA MET A 1 -8.23 -11.11 11.73
C MET A 1 -9.66 -11.64 11.85
N LYS A 2 -10.29 -11.54 13.02
CA LYS A 2 -11.65 -12.07 13.25
C LYS A 2 -12.63 -10.89 13.21
N LEU A 3 -13.14 -10.59 12.00
CA LEU A 3 -14.02 -9.43 11.74
C LEU A 3 -15.26 -9.42 12.66
N GLU A 4 -15.77 -10.59 13.06
CA GLU A 4 -16.94 -10.74 13.93
C GLU A 4 -16.83 -10.04 15.29
N LYS A 5 -15.62 -9.84 15.83
CA LYS A 5 -15.46 -9.18 17.14
C LYS A 5 -15.56 -7.66 17.06
N ASP A 6 -15.32 -7.09 15.88
CA ASP A 6 -15.09 -5.65 15.70
C ASP A 6 -16.18 -4.97 14.87
N TYR A 7 -17.11 -5.76 14.32
CA TYR A 7 -18.10 -5.28 13.36
C TYR A 7 -19.53 -5.40 13.91
N PRO A 8 -20.30 -4.30 13.98
CA PRO A 8 -21.75 -4.41 14.15
C PRO A 8 -22.35 -5.14 12.94
N THR A 9 -23.45 -5.85 13.10
CA THR A 9 -24.15 -6.56 12.00
C THR A 9 -24.22 -5.68 10.74
N PRO A 10 -23.66 -6.14 9.59
CA PRO A 10 -23.63 -5.34 8.37
C PRO A 10 -25.05 -4.94 7.96
N PRO A 11 -25.28 -3.71 7.47
CA PRO A 11 -26.56 -3.33 6.88
C PRO A 11 -26.94 -4.24 5.71
N ASP A 12 -28.24 -4.44 5.52
CA ASP A 12 -28.77 -5.20 4.38
C ASP A 12 -28.51 -4.50 3.03
N ASP A 13 -28.34 -3.18 3.05
CA ASP A 13 -28.00 -2.39 1.87
C ASP A 13 -26.49 -2.48 1.56
N PRO A 14 -26.10 -2.95 0.35
CA PRO A 14 -24.69 -3.08 -0.03
C PRO A 14 -23.91 -1.76 -0.04
N GLY A 15 -24.56 -0.64 -0.36
CA GLY A 15 -23.93 0.68 -0.39
C GLY A 15 -23.64 1.20 1.01
N GLU A 16 -24.58 1.01 1.95
CA GLU A 16 -24.40 1.32 3.35
C GLU A 16 -23.34 0.43 3.99
N ALA A 17 -23.33 -0.87 3.67
CA ALA A 17 -22.32 -1.82 4.13
C ALA A 17 -20.91 -1.41 3.65
N LEU A 18 -20.75 -1.04 2.38
CA LEU A 18 -19.48 -0.54 1.87
C LEU A 18 -19.05 0.75 2.59
N THR A 19 -19.98 1.67 2.81
CA THR A 19 -19.71 2.93 3.51
C THR A 19 -19.20 2.67 4.93
N LYS A 20 -19.87 1.79 5.69
CA LYS A 20 -19.43 1.39 7.04
C LYS A 20 -18.10 0.63 7.02
N ALA A 21 -17.84 -0.17 5.99
CA ALA A 21 -16.58 -0.90 5.84
C ALA A 21 -15.40 0.07 5.62
N LEU A 22 -15.59 1.08 4.77
CA LEU A 22 -14.61 2.13 4.54
C LEU A 22 -14.38 2.97 5.80
N TRP A 23 -15.44 3.31 6.54
CA TRP A 23 -15.33 4.00 7.83
C TRP A 23 -14.56 3.20 8.88
N PHE A 24 -14.82 1.89 8.99
CA PHE A 24 -14.09 1.03 9.91
C PHE A 24 -12.60 0.91 9.50
N TYR A 25 -12.36 0.72 8.20
CA TYR A 25 -11.01 0.64 7.64
C TYR A 25 -10.21 1.93 7.87
N SER A 26 -10.85 3.10 7.75
CA SER A 26 -10.24 4.41 8.01
C SER A 26 -10.03 4.72 9.50
N CYS A 27 -10.28 3.77 10.40
CA CYS A 27 -10.23 3.94 11.85
C CYS A 27 -11.24 4.96 12.39
N GLY A 28 -12.44 4.99 11.81
CA GLY A 28 -13.51 5.90 12.18
C GLY A 28 -13.29 7.34 11.75
N ARG A 29 -12.21 7.62 11.00
CA ARG A 29 -11.87 8.94 10.46
C ARG A 29 -12.70 9.19 9.21
N GLU A 30 -13.14 10.43 9.03
CA GLU A 30 -13.74 10.88 7.77
C GLU A 30 -12.72 10.68 6.64
N THR A 31 -13.09 9.92 5.61
CA THR A 31 -12.21 9.74 4.46
C THR A 31 -12.08 11.08 3.75
N PRO A 32 -10.88 11.65 3.60
CA PRO A 32 -10.70 12.82 2.76
C PRO A 32 -11.25 12.48 1.38
N HIS A 33 -12.06 13.37 0.79
CA HIS A 33 -12.39 13.30 -0.63
C HIS A 33 -11.09 13.04 -1.40
N THR A 34 -11.10 11.98 -2.21
CA THR A 34 -9.94 11.48 -2.96
C THR A 34 -9.35 12.60 -3.81
N GLY A 35 -8.43 13.36 -3.23
CA GLY A 35 -7.55 14.26 -3.95
C GLY A 35 -6.75 13.39 -4.90
N SER A 36 -6.83 13.73 -6.20
CA SER A 36 -6.04 13.20 -7.32
C SER A 36 -4.99 12.17 -6.92
N HIS A 37 -5.14 10.93 -7.39
CA HIS A 37 -4.07 9.95 -7.47
C HIS A 37 -2.94 10.51 -8.36
N GLY A 38 -2.19 11.47 -7.84
CA GLY A 38 -0.91 11.88 -8.39
C GLY A 38 0.00 10.67 -8.41
N ASP A 39 0.91 10.67 -9.38
CA ASP A 39 1.91 9.64 -9.68
C ASP A 39 2.95 9.48 -8.53
N SER A 40 2.45 9.22 -7.32
CA SER A 40 3.21 9.05 -6.11
C SER A 40 3.71 7.60 -6.08
N ALA A 41 5.02 7.46 -5.91
CA ALA A 41 5.63 6.15 -5.77
C ALA A 41 5.00 5.42 -4.59
N GLN A 42 4.62 4.15 -4.80
CA GLN A 42 4.08 3.31 -3.75
C GLN A 42 5.14 3.15 -2.63
N ALA A 43 4.79 3.55 -1.42
CA ALA A 43 5.71 3.56 -0.29
C ALA A 43 5.97 2.16 0.26
N TYR A 44 4.92 1.34 0.38
CA TYR A 44 5.00 -0.01 0.93
C TYR A 44 4.02 -0.97 0.24
N SER A 45 4.29 -2.27 0.40
CA SER A 45 3.43 -3.38 0.02
C SER A 45 3.41 -4.38 1.16
N PHE A 46 2.23 -4.73 1.68
CA PHE A 46 2.14 -5.73 2.74
C PHE A 46 2.69 -7.10 2.31
N ASP A 47 2.65 -7.43 1.01
CA ASP A 47 3.16 -8.70 0.50
C ASP A 47 4.69 -8.73 0.38
N ASP A 48 5.32 -7.61 0.03
CA ASP A 48 6.78 -7.55 -0.14
C ASP A 48 7.52 -7.13 1.15
N ASP A 49 6.82 -6.45 2.06
CA ASP A 49 7.39 -5.89 3.29
C ASP A 49 6.95 -6.65 4.56
N ASP A 50 6.23 -7.76 4.44
CA ASP A 50 5.70 -8.58 5.53
C ASP A 50 6.73 -8.84 6.65
N ASN A 51 7.94 -9.28 6.28
CA ASN A 51 9.02 -9.61 7.19
C ASN A 51 9.61 -8.36 7.86
N LEU A 52 9.65 -7.22 7.15
CA LEU A 52 10.13 -5.95 7.69
C LEU A 52 9.14 -5.39 8.71
N ILE A 53 7.84 -5.49 8.41
CA ILE A 53 6.76 -5.07 9.30
C ILE A 53 6.74 -5.97 10.53
N TYR A 54 6.81 -7.29 10.36
CA TYR A 54 6.91 -8.25 11.46
C TYR A 54 8.07 -7.93 12.41
N ALA A 55 9.29 -7.78 11.86
CA ALA A 55 10.46 -7.48 12.66
C ALA A 55 10.33 -6.14 13.41
N ALA A 56 9.75 -5.12 12.77
CA ALA A 56 9.54 -3.81 13.40
C ALA A 56 8.51 -3.88 14.54
N PHE A 57 7.42 -4.63 14.37
CA PHE A 57 6.42 -4.81 15.42
C PHE A 57 6.97 -5.59 16.63
N LEU A 58 7.72 -6.65 16.36
CA LEU A 58 8.33 -7.46 17.41
C LEU A 58 9.37 -6.64 18.19
N ASP A 59 10.25 -5.91 17.51
CA ASP A 59 11.29 -5.09 18.16
C ASP A 59 10.71 -3.91 18.94
N GLN A 60 9.81 -3.14 18.34
CA GLN A 60 9.33 -1.90 18.95
C GLN A 60 8.29 -2.12 20.05
N TYR A 61 7.38 -3.09 19.85
CA TYR A 61 6.22 -3.27 20.71
C TYR A 61 6.21 -4.61 21.45
N GLY A 62 7.14 -5.52 21.16
CA GLY A 62 7.11 -6.88 21.71
C GLY A 62 5.90 -7.69 21.24
N VAL A 63 5.27 -7.31 20.11
CA VAL A 63 4.09 -7.98 19.58
C VAL A 63 4.49 -8.93 18.47
N ASP A 64 4.36 -10.23 18.74
CA ASP A 64 4.49 -11.26 17.72
C ASP A 64 3.20 -11.32 16.88
N LEU A 65 3.25 -10.77 15.67
CA LEU A 65 2.10 -10.77 14.75
C LEU A 65 1.73 -12.16 14.22
N SER A 66 2.60 -13.16 14.35
CA SER A 66 2.36 -14.52 13.89
C SER A 66 1.64 -15.39 14.92
N ASP A 67 1.80 -15.08 16.23
CA ASP A 67 1.25 -15.88 17.33
C ASP A 67 0.09 -15.17 18.08
N ILE A 68 -0.12 -13.87 17.83
CA ILE A 68 -1.19 -13.15 18.51
C ILE A 68 -2.59 -13.63 18.05
N PRO A 69 -3.47 -14.08 18.97
CA PRO A 69 -4.78 -14.61 18.58
C PRO A 69 -5.71 -13.53 18.02
N TYR A 70 -5.50 -12.28 18.45
CA TYR A 70 -6.31 -11.15 18.02
C TYR A 70 -5.62 -9.81 18.31
N LEU A 71 -5.58 -8.94 17.29
CA LEU A 71 -5.18 -7.54 17.40
C LEU A 71 -6.24 -6.70 16.68
N HIS A 72 -6.93 -5.83 17.41
CA HIS A 72 -7.95 -4.93 16.84
C HIS A 72 -7.31 -4.08 15.73
N TRP A 73 -8.00 -3.92 14.60
CA TRP A 73 -7.48 -3.19 13.42
C TRP A 73 -6.94 -1.81 13.78
N TRP A 74 -7.67 -1.03 14.58
CA TRP A 74 -7.25 0.33 14.96
C TRP A 74 -6.00 0.34 15.86
N LYS A 75 -5.78 -0.71 16.66
CA LYS A 75 -4.53 -0.85 17.44
C LYS A 75 -3.37 -1.14 16.51
N PHE A 76 -3.55 -2.07 15.57
CA PHE A 76 -2.56 -2.34 14.53
C PHE A 76 -2.21 -1.07 13.75
N GLN A 77 -3.21 -0.32 13.28
CA GLN A 77 -2.99 0.94 12.55
C GLN A 77 -2.25 1.98 13.39
N ALA A 78 -2.63 2.19 14.65
CA ALA A 78 -1.93 3.11 15.53
C ALA A 78 -0.45 2.72 15.72
N MET A 79 -0.17 1.42 15.88
CA MET A 79 1.20 0.90 15.99
C MET A 79 2.00 1.06 14.69
N PHE A 80 1.37 0.73 13.56
CA PHE A 80 1.95 0.78 12.22
C PHE A 80 2.32 2.22 11.82
N GLU A 81 1.40 3.18 12.06
CA GLU A 81 1.61 4.61 11.77
C GLU A 81 2.73 5.22 12.64
N ASN A 82 3.07 4.60 13.77
CA ASN A 82 4.05 5.12 14.75
C ASN A 82 5.33 4.26 14.86
N LEU A 83 5.67 3.49 13.83
CA LEU A 83 6.97 2.83 13.76
C LEU A 83 8.11 3.85 13.74
N ARG A 84 9.17 3.62 14.51
CA ARG A 84 10.32 4.51 14.58
C ARG A 84 11.05 4.60 13.22
N PRO A 85 11.55 5.78 12.81
CA PRO A 85 12.19 5.96 11.50
C PRO A 85 13.44 5.12 11.24
N ASP A 86 14.11 4.65 12.30
CA ASP A 86 15.32 3.83 12.23
C ASP A 86 15.02 2.36 11.89
N HIS A 87 13.77 1.90 11.96
CA HIS A 87 13.41 0.59 11.46
C HIS A 87 13.65 0.48 9.95
N LYS A 88 14.19 -0.67 9.53
CA LYS A 88 14.45 -0.97 8.12
C LYS A 88 13.22 -0.79 7.24
N PHE A 89 12.03 -1.13 7.74
CA PHE A 89 10.76 -0.86 7.06
C PHE A 89 10.59 0.63 6.69
N CYS A 90 10.74 1.51 7.67
CA CYS A 90 10.63 2.97 7.48
C CYS A 90 11.73 3.51 6.55
N GLN A 91 12.96 3.00 6.65
CA GLN A 91 14.05 3.37 5.74
C GLN A 91 13.75 2.96 4.29
N VAL A 92 13.21 1.76 4.08
CA VAL A 92 12.81 1.27 2.75
C VAL A 92 11.72 2.13 2.14
N MET A 93 10.68 2.48 2.92
CA MET A 93 9.65 3.44 2.48
C MET A 93 10.26 4.78 2.09
N HIS A 94 11.19 5.29 2.90
CA HIS A 94 11.90 6.55 2.61
C HIS A 94 12.66 6.47 1.29
N TYR A 95 13.43 5.41 1.03
CA TYR A 95 14.12 5.24 -0.24
C TYR A 95 13.17 5.18 -1.44
N ARG A 96 12.08 4.40 -1.35
CA ARG A 96 11.09 4.27 -2.44
C ARG A 96 10.45 5.61 -2.79
N THR A 97 10.14 6.42 -1.79
CA THR A 97 9.42 7.70 -1.96
C THR A 97 10.32 8.91 -2.14
N ALA A 98 11.61 8.81 -1.82
CA ALA A 98 12.56 9.93 -1.91
C ALA A 98 12.56 10.58 -3.31
N LYS A 99 12.49 11.91 -3.38
CA LYS A 99 12.69 12.63 -4.64
C LYS A 99 14.18 12.88 -4.82
N ILE A 100 14.76 12.36 -5.91
CA ILE A 100 16.18 12.58 -6.22
C ILE A 100 16.29 13.95 -6.90
N ASP A 101 16.92 14.90 -6.22
CA ASP A 101 17.18 16.23 -6.78
C ASP A 101 18.45 16.21 -7.64
N ARG A 102 18.39 16.86 -8.81
CA ARG A 102 19.53 17.03 -9.71
C ARG A 102 20.66 17.85 -9.08
N LYS A 103 20.34 18.71 -8.11
CA LYS A 103 21.31 19.55 -7.37
C LYS A 103 22.16 18.77 -6.37
N TRP A 104 21.76 17.55 -5.98
CA TRP A 104 22.55 16.73 -5.06
C TRP A 104 23.87 16.28 -5.69
N PRO A 105 24.93 16.03 -4.89
CA PRO A 105 26.16 15.41 -5.36
C PRO A 105 25.89 14.10 -6.11
N LYS A 106 26.68 13.81 -7.15
CA LYS A 106 26.50 12.61 -7.98
C LYS A 106 26.43 11.33 -7.14
N ALA A 107 27.35 11.17 -6.17
CA ALA A 107 27.37 10.01 -5.29
C ALA A 107 26.07 9.83 -4.48
N GLN A 108 25.46 10.92 -4.01
CA GLN A 108 24.19 10.85 -3.28
C GLN A 108 23.03 10.45 -4.20
N ARG A 109 22.98 10.99 -5.42
CA ARG A 109 21.97 10.59 -6.41
C ARG A 109 22.13 9.12 -6.80
N ASP A 110 23.35 8.66 -7.03
CA ASP A 110 23.66 7.28 -7.38
C ASP A 110 23.24 6.33 -6.24
N PHE A 111 23.55 6.70 -4.99
CA PHE A 111 23.12 5.94 -3.80
C PHE A 111 21.61 5.79 -3.70
N TYR A 112 20.85 6.89 -3.78
CA TYR A 112 19.38 6.82 -3.71
C TYR A 112 18.77 6.10 -4.91
N THR A 113 19.40 6.18 -6.09
CA THR A 113 18.98 5.44 -7.28
C THR A 113 19.15 3.94 -7.08
N ASP A 114 20.29 3.51 -6.53
CA ASP A 114 20.53 2.10 -6.19
C ASP A 114 19.56 1.60 -5.12
N MET A 115 19.32 2.38 -4.06
CA MET A 115 18.37 1.98 -3.00
C MET A 115 16.94 1.84 -3.53
N LYS A 116 16.48 2.77 -4.38
CA LYS A 116 15.18 2.67 -5.04
C LYS A 116 15.05 1.40 -5.87
N LYS A 117 16.10 1.06 -6.63
CA LYS A 117 16.12 -0.14 -7.47
C LYS A 117 16.14 -1.41 -6.62
N ARG A 118 16.98 -1.45 -5.58
CA ARG A 118 17.13 -2.59 -4.68
C ARG A 118 15.83 -2.92 -3.95
N TYR A 119 15.10 -1.90 -3.53
CA TYR A 119 13.88 -2.07 -2.75
C TYR A 119 12.60 -1.84 -3.57
N ALA A 120 12.65 -1.88 -4.90
CA ALA A 120 11.45 -1.71 -5.71
C ALA A 120 10.40 -2.79 -5.39
N ILE A 121 9.13 -2.40 -5.27
CA ILE A 121 8.01 -3.31 -5.06
C ILE A 121 7.80 -4.15 -6.33
N ARG A 122 7.62 -5.45 -6.17
CA ARG A 122 7.42 -6.40 -7.27
C ARG A 122 6.16 -6.03 -8.04
N GLY A 123 6.29 -5.90 -9.36
CA GLY A 123 5.17 -5.53 -10.23
C GLY A 123 4.74 -4.06 -10.16
N ALA A 124 5.39 -3.22 -9.34
CA ALA A 124 5.11 -1.78 -9.30
C ALA A 124 5.61 -1.03 -10.56
N GLU A 125 6.39 -1.70 -11.42
CA GLU A 125 6.67 -1.20 -12.77
C GLU A 125 5.40 -1.21 -13.63
N LYS A 126 4.62 -0.14 -13.52
CA LYS A 126 3.60 0.17 -14.51
C LYS A 126 4.32 0.37 -15.84
N LYS A 127 4.15 -0.55 -16.80
CA LYS A 127 4.46 -0.27 -18.19
C LYS A 127 3.73 1.04 -18.54
N LYS A 128 4.48 2.08 -18.87
CA LYS A 128 3.92 3.31 -19.42
C LYS A 128 3.37 2.97 -20.80
N ILE A 129 2.14 2.48 -20.80
CA ILE A 129 1.35 2.33 -22.01
C ILE A 129 0.65 3.67 -22.25
N THR A 130 0.71 4.17 -23.48
CA THR A 130 -0.01 5.39 -23.85
C THR A 130 -1.52 5.15 -23.79
N LEU A 131 -2.32 6.22 -23.67
CA LEU A 131 -3.79 6.11 -23.76
C LEU A 131 -4.21 5.39 -25.05
N ALA A 132 -3.54 5.69 -26.17
CA ALA A 132 -3.80 5.08 -27.46
C ALA A 132 -3.54 3.57 -27.46
N GLU A 133 -2.46 3.12 -26.84
CA GLU A 133 -2.12 1.70 -26.76
C GLU A 133 -3.04 0.94 -25.79
N ARG A 134 -3.46 1.57 -24.69
CA ARG A 134 -4.44 1.00 -23.76
C ARG A 134 -5.81 0.85 -24.41
N ASP A 135 -6.27 1.88 -25.12
CA ASP A 135 -7.56 1.87 -25.82
C ASP A 135 -7.56 0.85 -26.97
N LYS A 136 -6.42 0.67 -27.65
CA LYS A 136 -6.23 -0.39 -28.64
C LYS A 136 -6.33 -1.78 -27.99
N GLN A 137 -5.60 -2.02 -26.89
CA GLN A 137 -5.67 -3.29 -26.16
C GLN A 137 -7.09 -3.63 -25.67
N TRP A 138 -7.84 -2.63 -25.19
CA TRP A 138 -9.23 -2.80 -24.76
C TRP A 138 -10.15 -3.21 -25.93
N LYS A 139 -10.00 -2.55 -27.09
CA LYS A 139 -10.77 -2.88 -28.31
C LYS A 139 -10.43 -4.27 -28.83
N ASP A 140 -9.15 -4.65 -28.82
CA ASP A 140 -8.71 -5.97 -29.26
C ASP A 140 -9.23 -7.08 -28.33
N TYR A 141 -9.20 -6.85 -27.01
CA TYR A 141 -9.77 -7.75 -26.00
C TYR A 141 -11.28 -7.95 -26.18
N ILE A 142 -12.04 -6.87 -26.37
CA ILE A 142 -13.50 -6.96 -26.61
C ILE A 142 -13.78 -7.72 -27.91
N LYS A 143 -13.03 -7.45 -28.98
CA LYS A 143 -13.20 -8.12 -30.27
C LYS A 143 -12.91 -9.62 -30.19
N GLN A 144 -11.89 -10.03 -29.44
CA GLN A 144 -11.59 -11.45 -29.21
C GLN A 144 -12.67 -12.15 -28.38
N ARG A 145 -13.31 -11.45 -27.44
CA ARG A 145 -14.28 -12.04 -26.52
C ARG A 145 -15.72 -12.02 -27.03
N LEU A 146 -16.05 -11.09 -27.91
CA LEU A 146 -17.38 -10.92 -28.52
C LEU A 146 -17.44 -11.30 -30.01
N GLY A 147 -16.31 -11.51 -30.66
CA GLY A 147 -16.21 -11.88 -32.08
C GLY A 147 -16.01 -13.37 -32.35
N GLY A 148 -16.31 -14.22 -31.36
CA GLY A 148 -16.41 -15.67 -31.55
C GLY A 148 -17.87 -16.07 -31.82
N GLU A 149 -18.31 -15.86 -33.05
CA GLU A 149 -19.40 -16.61 -33.70
C GLU A 149 -18.86 -17.30 -34.95
#